data_AF-A0A959PCN7-F1
#
_entry.id   AF-A0A959PCN7-F1
#
_cell.length_a   1.000
_cell.length_b   1.000
_cell.length_c   1.000
_cell.angle_alpha   90.00
_cell.angle_beta   90.00
_cell.angle_gamma   90.00
#
_symmetry.space_group_name_H-M   'P 1'
#
loop_
_entity.id
_entity.type
_entity.pdbx_description
1 polymer ?
#
loop_
_entity_poly.entity_id
_entity_poly.type
_entity_poly.pdbx_seq_one_letter_code
_entity_poly.pdbx_strand_id
1 'polypeptide(L)'
;MKKPLIFLFAALLITLGFLTFRPIVNVDQDDCLTITGELYNAYETNTHDIVLVMSGDHRHFYINRGTEQGLSADEINKTAKGSQVTLWYVDHWSLLNWDKRFCHISRVEYHDTVLFSEIRDMD
;
A
#
# COMPACT_ATOMS: atom_id res chain seq x y z
N MET A 1 -5.70 40.56 -21.95
CA MET A 1 -4.86 40.29 -20.76
C MET A 1 -5.23 39.01 -19.99
N LYS A 2 -6.35 38.31 -20.27
CA LYS A 2 -6.77 37.11 -19.51
C LYS A 2 -6.25 35.77 -20.07
N LYS A 3 -5.87 35.73 -21.35
CA LYS A 3 -5.35 34.52 -22.02
C LYS A 3 -4.16 33.87 -21.29
N PRO A 4 -3.08 34.60 -20.89
CA PRO A 4 -1.97 33.97 -20.18
C PRO A 4 -2.37 33.42 -18.81
N LEU A 5 -3.32 34.07 -18.11
CA LEU A 5 -3.83 33.59 -16.82
C LEU A 5 -4.61 32.28 -16.96
N ILE A 6 -5.39 32.12 -18.04
CA ILE A 6 -6.11 30.86 -18.33
C ILE A 6 -5.11 29.73 -18.59
N PHE A 7 -4.05 29.99 -19.38
CA PHE A 7 -3.02 28.98 -19.63
C PHE A 7 -2.26 28.59 -18.37
N LEU A 8 -1.93 29.56 -17.52
CA LEU A 8 -1.26 29.30 -16.25
C LEU A 8 -2.13 28.48 -15.30
N PHE A 9 -3.42 28.79 -15.22
CA PHE A 9 -4.38 28.01 -14.43
C PHE A 9 -4.56 26.59 -14.97
N ALA A 10 -4.65 26.41 -16.29
CA ALA A 10 -4.73 25.09 -16.90
C ALA A 10 -3.46 24.26 -16.63
N ALA A 11 -2.28 24.86 -16.75
CA ALA A 11 -1.02 24.19 -16.44
C ALA A 11 -0.93 23.77 -14.97
N LEU A 12 -1.44 24.61 -14.05
CA LEU A 12 -1.54 24.26 -12.64
C LEU A 12 -2.45 23.05 -12.42
N LEU A 13 -3.65 23.03 -13.01
CA LEU A 13 -4.57 21.90 -12.88
C LEU A 13 -3.99 20.59 -13.43
N ILE A 14 -3.29 20.66 -14.57
CA ILE A 14 -2.61 19.50 -15.16
C ILE A 14 -1.53 18.97 -14.20
N THR A 15 -0.71 19.88 -13.64
CA THR A 15 0.34 19.51 -12.68
C THR A 15 -0.24 18.86 -11.43
N LEU A 16 -1.31 19.42 -10.87
CA LEU A 16 -2.02 18.84 -9.72
C LEU A 16 -2.60 17.46 -10.05
N GLY A 17 -3.12 17.27 -11.27
CA GLY A 17 -3.57 15.97 -11.76
C GLY A 17 -2.44 14.92 -11.73
N PHE A 18 -1.27 15.25 -12.28
CA PHE A 18 -0.12 14.34 -12.27
C PHE A 18 0.39 14.00 -10.87
N LEU A 19 0.40 14.98 -9.95
CA LEU A 19 0.80 14.74 -8.54
C LEU A 19 -0.23 13.94 -7.74
N THR A 20 -1.47 13.88 -8.22
CA THR A 20 -2.58 13.18 -7.56
C THR A 20 -2.70 11.74 -8.04
N PHE A 21 -2.67 11.53 -9.35
CA PHE A 21 -2.97 10.24 -9.99
C PHE A 21 -1.72 9.48 -10.45
N ARG A 22 -0.58 9.64 -9.75
CA ARG A 22 0.64 8.89 -10.05
C ARG A 22 0.39 7.40 -9.76
N PRO A 23 0.44 6.50 -10.77
CA PRO A 23 0.19 5.09 -10.53
C PRO A 23 1.37 4.44 -9.81
N ILE A 24 1.07 3.39 -9.02
CA ILE A 24 2.05 2.45 -8.48
C ILE A 24 2.13 1.29 -9.49
N VAL A 25 3.29 1.05 -10.09
CA VAL A 25 3.51 0.03 -11.12
C VAL A 25 4.90 -0.55 -10.95
N ASN A 26 5.05 -1.87 -11.10
CA ASN A 26 6.33 -2.58 -11.02
C ASN A 26 7.09 -2.28 -9.72
N VAL A 27 6.55 -2.69 -8.57
CA VAL A 27 7.19 -2.43 -7.28
C VAL A 27 8.46 -3.26 -7.14
N ASP A 28 9.58 -2.57 -6.97
CA ASP A 28 10.86 -3.17 -6.61
C ASP A 28 11.10 -3.07 -5.10
N GLN A 29 11.99 -3.89 -4.57
CA GLN A 29 12.29 -3.93 -3.14
C GLN A 29 12.80 -2.58 -2.61
N ASP A 30 13.61 -1.87 -3.40
CA ASP A 30 14.18 -0.57 -3.04
C ASP A 30 13.14 0.56 -2.94
N ASP A 31 11.94 0.35 -3.50
CA ASP A 31 10.82 1.29 -3.40
C ASP A 31 10.01 1.10 -2.11
N CYS A 32 10.35 0.11 -1.28
CA CYS A 32 9.57 -0.27 -0.11
C CYS A 32 10.21 0.16 1.21
N LEU A 33 9.36 0.62 2.13
CA LEU A 33 9.68 0.78 3.55
C LEU A 33 9.16 -0.41 4.33
N THR A 34 9.82 -0.73 5.43
CA THR A 34 9.42 -1.83 6.31
C THR A 34 8.88 -1.33 7.64
N ILE A 35 7.88 -2.03 8.17
CA ILE A 35 7.47 -1.95 9.56
C ILE A 35 7.28 -3.35 10.13
N THR A 36 7.84 -3.57 11.31
CA THR A 36 7.57 -4.77 12.12
C THR A 36 6.66 -4.41 13.28
N GLY A 37 5.62 -5.21 13.49
CA GLY A 37 4.71 -5.01 14.60
C GLY A 37 3.75 -6.20 14.77
N GLU A 38 2.91 -6.13 15.80
CA GLU A 38 1.92 -7.18 16.04
C GLU A 38 0.73 -7.02 15.08
N LEU A 39 0.35 -8.09 14.39
CA LEU A 39 -0.86 -8.11 13.58
C LEU A 39 -2.10 -8.23 14.48
N TYR A 40 -2.88 -7.16 14.58
CA TYR A 40 -4.14 -7.15 15.33
C TYR A 40 -5.25 -7.90 14.59
N ASN A 41 -5.41 -7.64 13.29
CA ASN A 41 -6.46 -8.24 12.48
C ASN A 41 -6.18 -8.12 10.98
N ALA A 42 -6.67 -9.06 10.18
CA ALA A 42 -6.80 -8.94 8.73
C ALA A 42 -8.28 -9.02 8.31
N TYR A 43 -8.69 -8.30 7.26
CA TYR A 43 -10.03 -8.42 6.70
C TYR A 43 -10.08 -8.06 5.21
N GLU A 44 -11.04 -8.62 4.49
CA GLU A 44 -11.32 -8.27 3.09
C GLU A 44 -12.29 -7.07 3.00
N THR A 45 -12.08 -6.23 1.99
CA THR A 45 -12.98 -5.14 1.62
C THR A 45 -13.89 -5.55 0.46
N ASN A 46 -14.96 -4.77 0.22
CA ASN A 46 -15.85 -5.00 -0.93
C ASN A 46 -15.17 -4.86 -2.31
N THR A 47 -13.93 -4.40 -2.35
CA THR A 47 -13.12 -4.22 -3.58
C THR A 47 -12.07 -5.30 -3.77
N HIS A 48 -12.13 -6.40 -3.01
CA HIS A 48 -11.18 -7.52 -3.05
C HIS A 48 -9.80 -7.19 -2.46
N ASP A 49 -9.66 -6.06 -1.78
CA ASP A 49 -8.43 -5.69 -1.08
C ASP A 49 -8.38 -6.36 0.30
N ILE A 50 -7.18 -6.76 0.72
CA ILE A 50 -6.92 -7.28 2.07
C ILE A 50 -6.31 -6.17 2.92
N VAL A 51 -6.95 -5.81 4.02
CA VAL A 51 -6.44 -4.82 4.97
C VAL A 51 -5.79 -5.53 6.15
N LEU A 52 -4.60 -5.10 6.54
CA LEU A 52 -3.88 -5.55 7.73
C LEU A 52 -3.85 -4.43 8.77
N VAL A 53 -4.38 -4.71 9.95
CA VAL A 53 -4.41 -3.79 11.10
C VAL A 53 -3.28 -4.16 12.04
N MET A 54 -2.35 -3.23 12.25
CA MET A 54 -1.22 -3.40 13.15
C MET A 54 -1.56 -2.79 14.53
N SER A 55 -1.19 -3.47 15.62
CA SER A 55 -1.45 -2.99 16.97
C SER A 55 -0.74 -1.66 17.23
N GLY A 56 -1.51 -0.63 17.59
CA GLY A 56 -0.98 0.70 17.91
C GLY A 56 -0.58 1.56 16.70
N ASP A 57 -0.78 1.09 15.47
CA ASP A 57 -0.58 1.86 14.25
C ASP A 57 -1.94 2.21 13.63
N HIS A 58 -2.14 3.49 13.29
CA HIS A 58 -3.39 4.00 12.73
C HIS A 58 -3.34 4.13 11.20
N ARG A 59 -2.24 3.74 10.56
CA ARG A 59 -2.12 3.69 9.11
C ARG A 59 -2.97 2.56 8.53
N HIS A 60 -3.44 2.77 7.32
CA HIS A 60 -4.23 1.82 6.55
C HIS A 60 -3.31 1.02 5.64
N PHE A 61 -2.89 -0.15 6.11
CA PHE A 61 -2.08 -1.08 5.32
C PHE A 61 -2.99 -2.01 4.52
N TYR A 62 -2.81 -2.05 3.20
CA TYR A 62 -3.65 -2.87 2.34
C TYR A 62 -2.86 -3.56 1.23
N ILE A 63 -3.28 -4.76 0.86
CA ILE A 63 -2.85 -5.47 -0.34
C ILE A 63 -3.94 -5.28 -1.38
N ASN A 64 -3.61 -4.58 -2.48
CA ASN A 64 -4.53 -4.34 -3.59
C ASN A 64 -4.94 -5.65 -4.26
N ARG A 65 -6.24 -5.87 -4.44
CA ARG A 65 -6.80 -7.10 -5.06
C ARG A 65 -6.28 -8.39 -4.44
N GLY A 66 -5.98 -8.39 -3.14
CA GLY A 66 -5.40 -9.55 -2.47
C GLY A 66 -6.21 -10.84 -2.65
N THR A 67 -7.54 -10.79 -2.60
CA THR A 67 -8.35 -12.01 -2.80
C THR A 67 -8.36 -12.50 -4.23
N GLU A 68 -8.27 -11.62 -5.22
CA GLU A 68 -8.09 -12.00 -6.64
C GLU A 68 -6.70 -12.63 -6.88
N GLN A 69 -5.72 -12.33 -6.02
CA GLN A 69 -4.39 -12.96 -6.00
C GLN A 69 -4.35 -14.27 -5.18
N GLY A 70 -5.50 -14.73 -4.66
CA GLY A 70 -5.62 -15.98 -3.91
C GLY A 70 -5.33 -15.86 -2.41
N LEU A 71 -5.17 -14.64 -1.87
CA LEU A 71 -5.03 -14.44 -0.43
C LEU A 71 -6.39 -14.60 0.28
N SER A 72 -6.33 -15.05 1.52
CA SER A 72 -7.48 -15.08 2.42
C SER A 72 -7.17 -14.36 3.73
N ALA A 73 -8.00 -13.37 4.07
CA ALA A 73 -7.88 -12.69 5.37
C ALA A 73 -8.01 -13.65 6.55
N ASP A 74 -8.86 -14.68 6.42
CA ASP A 74 -9.05 -15.69 7.46
C ASP A 74 -7.81 -16.56 7.65
N GLU A 75 -7.13 -16.93 6.56
CA GLU A 75 -5.87 -17.69 6.63
C GLU A 75 -4.73 -16.86 7.21
N ILE A 76 -4.65 -15.57 6.85
CA ILE A 76 -3.70 -14.63 7.46
C ILE A 76 -3.96 -14.53 8.97
N ASN A 77 -5.23 -14.34 9.38
CA ASN A 77 -5.59 -14.25 10.79
C ASN A 77 -5.25 -15.54 11.54
N LYS A 78 -5.57 -16.70 10.97
CA LYS A 78 -5.26 -18.00 11.58
C LYS A 78 -3.76 -18.21 11.76
N THR A 79 -2.95 -17.67 10.85
CA THR A 79 -1.50 -17.89 10.81
C THR A 79 -0.72 -16.90 11.68
N ALA A 80 -1.08 -15.61 11.64
CA ALA A 80 -0.22 -14.53 12.13
C ALA A 80 -0.88 -13.55 13.13
N LYS A 81 -2.19 -13.68 13.40
CA LYS A 81 -2.87 -12.77 14.35
C LYS A 81 -2.26 -12.87 15.75
N GLY A 82 -2.06 -11.73 16.39
CA GLY A 82 -1.41 -11.61 17.70
C GLY A 82 0.10 -11.88 17.68
N SER A 83 0.69 -12.03 16.49
CA SER A 83 2.12 -12.31 16.33
C SER A 83 2.82 -11.16 15.60
N GLN A 84 4.14 -11.11 15.69
CA GLN A 84 4.95 -10.14 14.97
C GLN A 84 5.01 -10.49 13.47
N VAL A 85 4.68 -9.51 12.63
CA VAL A 85 4.83 -9.59 11.18
C VAL A 85 5.63 -8.39 10.69
N THR A 86 6.34 -8.57 9.58
CA THR A 86 7.00 -7.47 8.86
C THR A 86 6.22 -7.17 7.60
N LEU A 87 5.73 -5.93 7.50
CA LEU A 87 5.06 -5.41 6.32
C LEU A 87 6.06 -4.59 5.51
N TRP A 88 6.17 -4.90 4.23
CA TRP A 88 6.87 -4.08 3.25
C TRP A 88 5.81 -3.31 2.46
N TYR A 89 5.85 -1.98 2.52
CA TYR A 89 4.89 -1.13 1.85
C TYR A 89 5.60 -0.08 0.98
N VAL A 90 5.01 0.26 -0.15
CA VAL A 90 5.61 1.17 -1.13
C VAL A 90 5.76 2.58 -0.53
N ASP A 91 6.94 3.17 -0.66
CA ASP A 91 7.21 4.57 -0.34
C ASP A 91 6.60 5.50 -1.39
N HIS A 92 5.28 5.62 -1.37
CA HIS A 92 4.54 6.39 -2.35
C HIS A 92 3.93 7.66 -1.74
N TRP A 93 4.42 8.82 -2.17
CA TRP A 93 3.80 10.11 -1.91
C TRP A 93 2.93 10.57 -3.10
N SER A 94 1.72 11.02 -2.80
CA SER A 94 0.84 11.72 -3.73
C SER A 94 0.10 12.84 -2.99
N LEU A 95 -0.53 13.75 -3.72
CA LEU A 95 -1.33 14.80 -3.09
C LEU A 95 -2.51 14.23 -2.27
N LEU A 96 -3.04 13.06 -2.64
CA LEU A 96 -4.11 12.38 -1.90
C LEU A 96 -3.60 11.60 -0.68
N ASN A 97 -2.33 11.21 -0.68
CA ASN A 97 -1.69 10.46 0.40
C ASN A 97 -0.46 11.20 0.94
N TRP A 98 -0.59 12.52 1.15
CA TRP A 98 0.55 13.38 1.48
C TRP A 98 1.11 13.11 2.89
N ASP A 99 0.29 12.55 3.77
CA ASP A 99 0.60 12.18 5.15
C ASP A 99 0.97 10.70 5.32
N LYS A 100 1.06 9.95 4.21
CA LYS A 100 1.42 8.53 4.16
C LYS A 100 0.53 7.63 5.05
N ARG A 101 -0.77 7.96 5.18
CA ARG A 101 -1.72 7.13 5.93
C ARG A 101 -2.16 5.88 5.18
N PHE A 102 -2.19 5.89 3.85
CA PHE A 102 -2.54 4.74 3.04
C PHE A 102 -1.26 4.05 2.54
N CYS A 103 -1.05 2.80 2.95
CA CYS A 103 0.18 2.07 2.71
C CYS A 103 -0.14 0.82 1.88
N HIS A 104 0.20 0.85 0.59
CA HIS A 104 0.10 -0.31 -0.29
C HIS A 104 1.19 -1.32 0.08
N ILE A 105 0.80 -2.47 0.60
CA ILE A 105 1.70 -3.55 0.99
C ILE A 105 2.07 -4.36 -0.25
N SER A 106 3.37 -4.52 -0.43
CA SER A 106 3.94 -5.32 -1.52
C SER A 106 4.54 -6.64 -1.04
N ARG A 107 4.75 -6.81 0.28
CA ARG A 107 5.16 -8.09 0.87
C ARG A 107 4.79 -8.18 2.36
N VAL A 108 4.41 -9.39 2.80
CA VAL A 108 4.13 -9.72 4.20
C VAL A 108 5.01 -10.89 4.61
N GLU A 109 5.79 -10.69 5.66
CA GLU A 109 6.66 -11.72 6.23
C GLU A 109 6.20 -12.09 7.65
N TYR A 110 6.19 -13.38 7.93
CA TYR A 110 5.90 -13.95 9.23
C TYR A 110 6.97 -14.99 9.56
N HIS A 111 7.80 -14.68 10.56
CA HIS A 111 9.04 -15.42 10.83
C HIS A 111 9.90 -15.56 9.55
N ASP A 112 10.26 -16.79 9.19
CA ASP A 112 11.06 -17.12 8.00
C ASP A 112 10.18 -17.44 6.77
N THR A 113 8.89 -17.11 6.81
CA THR A 113 7.93 -17.38 5.73
C THR A 113 7.38 -16.10 5.13
N VAL A 114 7.33 -16.06 3.80
CA VAL A 114 6.63 -15.01 3.05
C VAL A 114 5.18 -15.43 2.89
N LEU A 115 4.25 -14.68 3.50
CA LEU A 115 2.80 -14.91 3.37
C LEU A 115 2.24 -14.32 2.08
N PHE A 116 2.86 -13.24 1.59
CA PHE A 116 2.49 -12.56 0.37
C PHE A 116 3.70 -11.81 -0.20
N SER A 117 3.85 -11.79 -1.53
CA SER A 117 4.72 -10.84 -2.21
C SER A 117 4.26 -10.57 -3.65
N GLU A 118 4.28 -9.30 -4.04
CA GLU A 118 4.18 -8.83 -5.44
C GLU A 118 5.50 -8.20 -5.93
N ILE A 119 6.52 -8.15 -5.05
CA ILE A 119 7.86 -7.70 -5.42
C ILE A 119 8.46 -8.76 -6.34
N ARG A 120 9.02 -8.34 -7.47
CA ARG A 120 9.77 -9.27 -8.31
C ARG A 120 11.12 -9.52 -7.65
N ASP A 121 11.34 -10.74 -7.19
CA ASP A 121 12.70 -11.17 -6.83
C ASP A 121 13.55 -11.14 -8.12
N MET A 122 14.75 -10.55 -8.04
CA MET A 122 15.73 -10.65 -9.13
C MET A 122 16.33 -12.05 -9.09
N ASP A 123 15.87 -12.94 -9.98
CA ASP A 123 16.61 -14.16 -10.35
C ASP A 123 17.90 -13.82 -11.12
#